data_AF-A0A9P0LJ75-F1
#
_entry.id   AF-A0A9P0LJ75-F1
#
_cell.length_a   1.000
_cell.length_b   1.000
_cell.length_c   1.000
_cell.angle_alpha   90.00
_cell.angle_beta   90.00
_cell.angle_gamma   90.00
#
_symmetry.space_group_name_H-M   'P 1'
#
loop_
_entity.id
_entity.type
_entity.pdbx_description
1 polymer ?
#
loop_
_entity_poly.entity_id
_entity_poly.type
_entity_poly.pdbx_seq_one_letter_code
_entity_poly.pdbx_strand_id
1 'polypeptide(L)'
;MLTVQIYDWDLVGSDDMVGETKIDLENRFYSRHRACCGLPEKYEEQGYNAWRDAIKPTQILAKLCKDAKIDPPIYANGVVKIGKQLFSVQNDELDFYRAKEAEEHMALAVLQRWHEFPRIGCHLVPEHVESRPLYNPDKPGVERGKLEMWVDIFPMDMPLPGPPVDISPRKPKNYEMRVIIWNTDDVVLEDDAFFTGEKMSDIYVKGWLKGPEDCQCTDIHYRSLTGEGNFNWRFIFPFDYLVAEQKIVISRKESLFSWDETECKIPARLELQVWDADHFSADDFLGAITIDLNRFPRGAKSSKLCTLDMLKSDGSVPMVNIFKQKRVKGWWPFFVKKDNEEMELTGKVEAEFHLLTKEEAEKVPAGLGRNEPDPLEKPNRPDSSFMWFMNPLKSIRYIVWHNYKWTILKLLIILGLAIIIFLFVYSVPGYTVKKMIGA
;
A
#
# COMPACT_ATOMS: atom_id res chain seq x y z
N MET A 1 -36.51 22.26 24.22
CA MET A 1 -36.17 22.24 22.79
C MET A 1 -34.73 22.69 22.60
N LEU A 2 -33.92 21.91 21.90
CA LEU A 2 -32.59 22.29 21.41
C LEU A 2 -32.73 22.75 19.96
N THR A 3 -32.25 23.95 19.66
CA THR A 3 -32.20 24.48 18.29
C THR A 3 -30.74 24.49 17.84
N VAL A 4 -30.46 23.89 16.69
CA VAL A 4 -29.14 23.91 16.06
C VAL A 4 -29.26 24.70 14.76
N GLN A 5 -28.37 25.66 14.56
CA GLN A 5 -28.39 26.58 13.43
C GLN A 5 -27.05 26.52 12.70
N ILE A 6 -27.11 26.50 11.37
CA ILE A 6 -25.94 26.57 10.50
C ILE A 6 -25.90 27.94 9.86
N TYR A 7 -24.75 28.58 9.97
CA TYR A 7 -24.44 29.88 9.40
C TYR A 7 -23.33 29.72 8.37
N ASP A 8 -23.48 30.43 7.26
CA ASP A 8 -22.42 30.63 6.28
C ASP A 8 -21.53 31.75 6.81
N TRP A 9 -20.25 31.45 6.98
CA TRP A 9 -19.31 32.38 7.60
C TRP A 9 -18.68 33.26 6.54
N ASP A 10 -18.79 34.57 6.72
CA ASP A 10 -18.21 35.55 5.80
C ASP A 10 -17.06 36.31 6.46
N LEU A 11 -15.93 36.40 5.75
CA LEU A 11 -14.75 37.14 6.22
C LEU A 11 -15.05 38.64 6.44
N VAL A 12 -15.98 39.20 5.67
CA VAL A 12 -16.40 40.60 5.76
C VAL A 12 -17.92 40.67 5.61
N GLY A 13 -18.62 41.03 6.68
CA GLY A 13 -20.08 41.14 6.67
C GLY A 13 -20.69 40.53 7.92
N SER A 14 -21.95 40.12 7.78
CA SER A 14 -22.66 39.32 8.78
C SER A 14 -22.89 37.94 8.23
N ASP A 15 -22.63 36.92 9.04
CA ASP A 15 -22.87 35.52 8.68
C ASP A 15 -24.36 35.28 8.35
N ASP A 16 -24.61 34.59 7.23
CA ASP A 16 -25.96 34.33 6.73
C ASP A 16 -26.48 32.98 7.25
N MET A 17 -27.70 32.96 7.80
CA MET A 17 -28.30 31.71 8.28
C MET A 17 -28.69 30.80 7.09
N VAL A 18 -28.00 29.68 6.98
CA VAL A 18 -28.28 28.64 5.98
C VAL A 18 -29.58 27.91 6.35
N GLY A 19 -29.70 27.44 7.58
CA GLY A 19 -30.89 26.77 8.09
C GLY A 19 -30.77 26.30 9.54
N GLU A 20 -31.91 25.91 10.11
CA GLU A 20 -32.02 25.42 11.49
C GLU A 20 -32.76 24.07 11.58
N THR A 21 -32.50 23.34 12.66
CA THR A 21 -33.26 22.16 13.07
C THR A 21 -33.56 22.20 14.57
N LYS A 22 -34.70 21.63 14.97
CA LYS A 22 -35.19 21.65 16.36
C LYS A 22 -35.37 20.24 16.89
N ILE A 23 -34.84 19.99 18.08
CA ILE A 23 -34.82 18.69 18.74
C ILE A 23 -35.53 18.80 20.09
N ASP A 24 -36.52 17.94 20.30
CA ASP A 24 -37.18 17.82 21.60
C ASP A 24 -36.35 16.92 22.53
N LEU A 25 -35.55 17.56 23.37
CA LEU A 25 -34.74 16.87 24.38
C LEU A 25 -35.58 16.31 25.53
N GLU A 26 -36.77 16.87 25.80
CA GLU A 26 -37.61 16.44 26.91
C GLU A 26 -38.21 15.06 26.62
N ASN A 27 -38.77 14.88 25.42
CA ASN A 27 -39.25 13.58 24.96
C ASN A 27 -38.14 12.51 24.95
N ARG A 28 -36.89 12.90 24.64
CA ARG A 28 -35.74 11.98 24.72
C ARG A 28 -35.42 11.59 26.14
N PHE A 29 -35.33 12.58 27.03
CA PHE A 29 -34.96 12.39 28.43
C PHE A 29 -35.94 11.47 29.18
N TYR A 30 -37.24 11.65 28.96
CA TYR A 30 -38.27 10.84 29.61
C TYR A 30 -38.63 9.55 28.86
N SER A 31 -37.96 9.25 27.75
CA SER A 31 -38.20 8.02 26.99
C SER A 31 -37.78 6.78 27.79
N ARG A 32 -38.66 5.78 27.86
CA ARG A 32 -38.35 4.44 28.42
C ARG A 32 -37.18 3.75 27.70
N HIS A 33 -36.85 4.19 26.49
CA HIS A 33 -35.77 3.64 25.67
C HIS A 33 -34.38 4.19 26.06
N ARG A 34 -34.29 5.06 27.08
CA ARG A 34 -33.03 5.65 27.56
C ARG A 34 -32.27 6.39 26.44
N ALA A 35 -32.97 7.29 25.75
CA ALA A 35 -32.41 8.09 24.65
C ALA A 35 -31.51 9.26 25.14
N CYS A 36 -30.82 9.07 26.26
CA CYS A 36 -29.92 10.06 26.85
C CYS A 36 -28.51 9.92 26.29
N CYS A 37 -27.85 8.79 26.53
CA CYS A 37 -26.57 8.45 25.92
C CYS A 37 -26.71 7.06 25.30
N GLY A 38 -26.35 6.93 24.02
CA GLY A 38 -26.48 5.68 23.27
C GLY A 38 -25.59 4.58 23.84
N LEU A 39 -26.07 3.33 23.80
CA LEU A 39 -25.30 2.16 24.24
C LEU A 39 -24.27 1.75 23.16
N PRO A 40 -22.97 1.75 23.47
CA PRO A 40 -21.95 1.25 22.54
C PRO A 40 -22.07 -0.25 22.32
N GLU A 41 -21.43 -0.72 21.24
CA GLU A 41 -21.30 -2.16 20.96
C GLU A 41 -20.45 -2.87 22.01
N LYS A 42 -19.35 -2.22 22.46
CA LYS A 42 -18.41 -2.74 23.45
C LYS A 42 -18.15 -1.73 24.56
N TYR A 43 -17.76 -2.22 25.74
CA TYR A 43 -17.35 -1.38 26.85
C TYR A 43 -15.83 -1.19 26.81
N GLU A 44 -15.38 0.05 26.59
CA GLU A 44 -13.96 0.42 26.65
C GLU A 44 -13.79 1.57 27.66
N GLU A 45 -12.83 1.48 28.59
CA GLU A 45 -12.55 2.59 29.51
C GLU A 45 -11.69 3.69 28.86
N GLN A 46 -10.93 3.34 27.82
CA GLN A 46 -9.96 4.23 27.17
C GLN A 46 -10.01 4.04 25.66
N GLY A 47 -9.48 5.02 24.93
CA GLY A 47 -9.42 4.99 23.48
C GLY A 47 -10.53 5.81 22.82
N TYR A 48 -10.67 5.65 21.51
CA TYR A 48 -11.63 6.43 20.72
C TYR A 48 -13.08 6.05 21.04
N ASN A 49 -13.34 4.78 21.36
CA ASN A 49 -14.65 4.27 21.73
C ASN A 49 -14.85 4.23 23.26
N ALA A 50 -14.09 5.05 24.00
CA ALA A 50 -14.22 5.10 25.45
C ALA A 50 -15.67 5.39 25.87
N TRP A 51 -16.09 4.70 26.92
CA TRP A 51 -17.42 4.81 27.50
C TRP A 51 -17.75 6.26 27.84
N ARG A 52 -18.78 6.80 27.18
CA ARG A 52 -19.16 8.22 27.28
C ARG A 52 -20.09 8.54 28.44
N ASP A 53 -20.84 7.55 28.91
CA ASP A 53 -21.84 7.76 29.94
C ASP A 53 -21.18 7.97 31.31
N ALA A 54 -21.69 8.91 32.09
CA ALA A 54 -21.22 9.13 33.46
C ALA A 54 -21.49 7.91 34.38
N ILE A 55 -22.46 7.08 34.00
CA ILE A 55 -22.90 5.91 34.76
C ILE A 55 -22.39 4.66 34.06
N LYS A 56 -21.78 3.74 34.81
CA LYS A 56 -21.27 2.48 34.25
C LYS A 56 -22.40 1.51 33.86
N PRO A 57 -22.16 0.58 32.91
CA PRO A 57 -23.16 -0.43 32.51
C PRO A 57 -23.81 -1.18 33.69
N THR A 58 -23.03 -1.63 34.68
CA THR A 58 -23.52 -2.32 35.88
C THR A 58 -24.53 -1.47 36.66
N GLN A 59 -24.21 -0.18 36.83
CA GLN A 59 -25.05 0.78 37.53
C GLN A 59 -26.33 1.10 36.74
N ILE A 60 -26.26 1.21 35.41
CA ILE A 60 -27.43 1.39 34.55
C ILE A 60 -28.36 0.20 34.69
N LEU A 61 -27.83 -1.02 34.60
CA LEU A 61 -28.63 -2.24 34.70
C LEU A 61 -29.28 -2.37 36.08
N ALA A 62 -28.53 -2.08 37.16
CA ALA A 62 -29.06 -2.04 38.51
C ALA A 62 -30.18 -1.00 38.68
N LYS A 63 -30.04 0.18 38.07
CA LYS A 63 -31.07 1.23 38.07
C LYS A 63 -32.34 0.77 37.34
N LEU A 64 -32.21 0.19 36.14
CA LEU A 64 -33.37 -0.35 35.40
C LEU A 64 -34.09 -1.45 36.19
N CYS A 65 -33.34 -2.31 36.89
CA CYS A 65 -33.93 -3.32 37.77
C CYS A 65 -34.69 -2.67 38.94
N LYS A 66 -34.10 -1.67 39.59
CA LYS A 66 -34.73 -0.92 40.68
C LYS A 66 -36.02 -0.23 40.23
N ASP A 67 -35.99 0.46 39.09
CA ASP A 67 -37.13 1.19 38.54
C ASP A 67 -38.26 0.21 38.11
N ALA A 68 -37.90 -0.98 37.64
CA ALA A 68 -38.82 -2.07 37.33
C ALA A 68 -39.28 -2.87 38.58
N LYS A 69 -38.81 -2.52 39.79
CA LYS A 69 -39.10 -3.20 41.06
C LYS A 69 -38.73 -4.70 41.06
N ILE A 70 -37.60 -5.04 40.47
CA ILE A 70 -37.04 -6.40 40.47
C ILE A 70 -35.71 -6.45 41.24
N ASP A 71 -35.31 -7.65 41.64
CA ASP A 71 -34.04 -7.87 42.35
C ASP A 71 -32.84 -7.41 41.49
N PRO A 72 -31.76 -6.90 42.12
CA PRO A 72 -30.57 -6.44 41.41
C PRO A 72 -29.89 -7.60 40.64
N PRO A 73 -29.12 -7.27 39.58
CA PRO A 73 -28.39 -8.26 38.80
C PRO A 73 -27.32 -8.96 39.63
N ILE A 74 -27.22 -10.29 39.47
CA ILE A 74 -26.17 -11.13 40.07
C ILE A 74 -25.28 -11.65 38.93
N TYR A 75 -23.98 -11.38 39.04
CA TYR A 75 -22.98 -11.76 38.04
C TYR A 75 -22.21 -13.00 38.51
N ALA A 76 -22.15 -14.05 37.69
CA ALA A 76 -21.36 -15.25 37.99
C ALA A 76 -20.98 -16.01 36.71
N ASN A 77 -19.69 -16.31 36.54
CA ASN A 77 -19.16 -17.23 35.50
C ASN A 77 -19.74 -16.99 34.09
N GLY A 78 -19.73 -15.75 33.60
CA GLY A 78 -20.26 -15.41 32.26
C GLY A 78 -21.80 -15.38 32.17
N VAL A 79 -22.50 -15.50 33.29
CA VAL A 79 -23.96 -15.47 33.37
C VAL A 79 -24.42 -14.32 34.25
N VAL A 80 -25.45 -13.60 33.79
CA VAL A 80 -26.16 -12.57 34.57
C VAL A 80 -27.55 -13.08 34.93
N LYS A 81 -27.84 -13.15 36.24
CA LYS A 81 -29.15 -13.54 36.76
C LYS A 81 -29.90 -12.31 37.26
N ILE A 82 -31.13 -12.13 36.77
CA ILE A 82 -32.04 -11.07 37.21
C ILE A 82 -33.42 -11.70 37.43
N GLY A 83 -33.84 -11.79 38.69
CA GLY A 83 -35.04 -12.52 39.08
C GLY A 83 -35.03 -13.97 38.58
N LYS A 84 -35.93 -14.29 37.64
CA LYS A 84 -36.04 -15.62 37.02
C LYS A 84 -35.27 -15.76 35.69
N GLN A 85 -34.78 -14.66 35.13
CA GLN A 85 -34.10 -14.65 33.84
C GLN A 85 -32.59 -14.86 33.99
N LEU A 86 -32.03 -15.62 33.06
CA LEU A 86 -30.62 -15.96 32.98
C LEU A 86 -30.11 -15.55 31.60
N PHE A 87 -29.13 -14.67 31.57
CA PHE A 87 -28.47 -14.22 30.35
C PHE A 87 -27.08 -14.83 30.31
N SER A 88 -26.85 -15.71 29.33
CA SER A 88 -25.50 -16.17 29.01
C SER A 88 -24.81 -15.13 28.13
N VAL A 89 -23.58 -14.77 28.48
CA VAL A 89 -22.72 -13.86 27.71
C VAL A 89 -21.58 -14.68 27.15
N GLN A 90 -21.69 -15.03 25.86
CA GLN A 90 -20.61 -15.70 25.12
C GLN A 90 -19.64 -14.62 24.66
N ASN A 91 -18.53 -14.46 25.36
CA ASN A 91 -17.44 -13.62 24.89
C ASN A 91 -16.12 -14.29 25.26
N ASP A 92 -15.41 -14.80 24.26
CA ASP A 92 -14.11 -15.48 24.41
C ASP A 92 -13.04 -14.57 25.05
N GLU A 93 -13.29 -13.25 25.06
CA GLU A 93 -12.42 -12.26 25.70
C GLU A 93 -12.69 -12.08 27.21
N LEU A 94 -13.81 -12.60 27.76
CA LEU A 94 -14.18 -12.42 29.18
C LEU A 94 -13.12 -12.94 30.15
N ASP A 95 -12.43 -14.03 29.78
CA ASP A 95 -11.40 -14.66 30.61
C ASP A 95 -10.11 -13.81 30.74
N PHE A 96 -9.94 -12.82 29.86
CA PHE A 96 -8.78 -11.91 29.88
C PHE A 96 -9.01 -10.64 30.71
N TYR A 97 -10.26 -10.32 31.05
CA TYR A 97 -10.61 -9.12 31.81
C TYR A 97 -10.53 -9.34 33.31
N ARG A 98 -10.27 -8.27 34.07
CA ARG A 98 -10.39 -8.33 35.54
C ARG A 98 -11.85 -8.53 35.92
N ALA A 99 -12.12 -9.15 37.07
CA ALA A 99 -13.47 -9.46 37.54
C ALA A 99 -14.45 -8.27 37.45
N LYS A 100 -14.02 -7.06 37.85
CA LYS A 100 -14.86 -5.84 37.75
C LYS A 100 -15.12 -5.38 36.33
N GLU A 101 -14.14 -5.50 35.43
CA GLU A 101 -14.30 -5.14 34.02
C GLU A 101 -15.20 -6.15 33.30
N ALA A 102 -15.08 -7.44 33.63
CA ALA A 102 -15.95 -8.49 33.11
C ALA A 102 -17.43 -8.23 33.47
N GLU A 103 -17.72 -7.75 34.69
CA GLU A 103 -19.08 -7.37 35.09
C GLU A 103 -19.67 -6.24 34.22
N GLU A 104 -18.86 -5.25 33.82
CA GLU A 104 -19.33 -4.17 32.95
C GLU A 104 -19.67 -4.66 31.54
N HIS A 105 -18.84 -5.55 30.98
CA HIS A 105 -19.11 -6.18 29.69
C HIS A 105 -20.38 -7.04 29.73
N MET A 106 -20.53 -7.84 30.80
CA MET A 106 -21.73 -8.64 31.00
C MET A 106 -22.98 -7.79 31.16
N ALA A 107 -22.89 -6.69 31.92
CA ALA A 107 -24.00 -5.77 32.11
C ALA A 107 -24.41 -5.11 30.78
N LEU A 108 -23.45 -4.65 29.98
CA LEU A 108 -23.71 -4.07 28.65
C LEU A 108 -24.42 -5.07 27.72
N ALA A 109 -23.96 -6.32 27.68
CA ALA A 109 -24.58 -7.37 26.88
C ALA A 109 -26.04 -7.66 27.28
N VAL A 110 -26.39 -7.47 28.56
CA VAL A 110 -27.78 -7.56 29.03
C VAL A 110 -28.57 -6.30 28.68
N LEU A 111 -27.97 -5.11 28.79
CA LEU A 111 -28.62 -3.84 28.40
C LEU A 111 -29.01 -3.84 26.92
N GLN A 112 -28.12 -4.30 26.03
CA GLN A 112 -28.41 -4.45 24.59
C GLN A 112 -29.59 -5.42 24.34
N ARG A 113 -29.75 -6.42 25.21
CA ARG A 113 -30.82 -7.42 25.18
C ARG A 113 -31.98 -7.11 26.14
N TRP A 114 -32.09 -5.88 26.64
CA TRP A 114 -33.11 -5.52 27.64
C TRP A 114 -34.55 -5.76 27.14
N HIS A 115 -34.76 -5.67 25.83
CA HIS A 115 -36.03 -5.96 25.18
C HIS A 115 -36.51 -7.42 25.35
N GLU A 116 -35.61 -8.37 25.64
CA GLU A 116 -35.95 -9.78 25.88
C GLU A 116 -36.66 -10.00 27.23
N PHE A 117 -36.61 -9.03 28.14
CA PHE A 117 -37.33 -9.12 29.42
C PHE A 117 -38.85 -9.07 29.23
N PRO A 118 -39.60 -10.09 29.69
CA PRO A 118 -41.05 -10.09 29.57
C PRO A 118 -41.68 -8.90 30.31
N ARG A 119 -42.60 -8.20 29.64
CA ARG A 119 -43.44 -7.08 30.14
C ARG A 119 -42.70 -5.78 30.49
N ILE A 120 -41.49 -5.85 31.03
CA ILE A 120 -40.70 -4.67 31.44
C ILE A 120 -39.66 -4.26 30.40
N GLY A 121 -39.24 -5.20 29.54
CA GLY A 121 -38.21 -4.97 28.53
C GLY A 121 -38.64 -3.96 27.46
N CYS A 122 -37.67 -3.24 26.93
CA CYS A 122 -37.79 -2.47 25.70
C CYS A 122 -36.43 -2.32 25.03
N HIS A 123 -36.43 -1.91 23.77
CA HIS A 123 -35.18 -1.60 23.05
C HIS A 123 -34.55 -0.35 23.66
N LEU A 124 -33.37 -0.48 24.24
CA LEU A 124 -32.59 0.69 24.64
C LEU A 124 -31.91 1.27 23.40
N VAL A 125 -31.72 2.59 23.37
CA VAL A 125 -31.14 3.29 22.22
C VAL A 125 -29.63 2.94 22.12
N PRO A 126 -29.19 2.32 21.00
CA PRO A 126 -27.77 2.11 20.75
C PRO A 126 -27.09 3.43 20.34
N GLU A 127 -25.77 3.43 20.27
CA GLU A 127 -25.03 4.49 19.58
C GLU A 127 -25.52 4.65 18.15
N HIS A 128 -25.75 5.90 17.76
CA HIS A 128 -26.27 6.24 16.45
C HIS A 128 -25.87 7.66 16.08
N VAL A 129 -25.84 7.91 14.77
CA VAL A 129 -25.77 9.25 14.20
C VAL A 129 -27.12 9.53 13.55
N GLU A 130 -27.66 10.70 13.80
CA GLU A 130 -28.91 11.19 13.23
C GLU A 130 -28.63 12.16 12.09
N SER A 131 -29.28 11.96 10.95
CA SER A 131 -29.33 12.95 9.88
C SER A 131 -30.58 13.81 10.04
N ARG A 132 -30.42 15.12 10.29
CA ARG A 132 -31.50 16.07 10.51
C ARG A 132 -31.62 17.04 9.34
N PRO A 133 -32.80 17.17 8.71
CA PRO A 133 -33.00 18.16 7.66
C PRO A 133 -32.94 19.57 8.24
N LEU A 134 -32.37 20.49 7.46
CA LEU A 134 -32.24 21.90 7.79
C LEU A 134 -33.26 22.71 7.02
N TYR A 135 -33.96 23.58 7.73
CA TYR A 135 -34.98 24.46 7.16
C TYR A 135 -34.63 25.91 7.45
N ASN A 136 -34.85 26.78 6.48
CA ASN A 136 -34.77 28.22 6.73
C ASN A 136 -36.16 28.72 7.17
N PRO A 137 -36.29 29.40 8.33
CA PRO A 137 -37.56 29.96 8.81
C PRO A 137 -38.26 30.89 7.80
N ASP A 138 -37.51 31.60 6.97
CA ASP A 138 -38.02 32.53 5.96
C ASP A 138 -38.57 31.81 4.71
N LYS A 139 -38.15 30.57 4.48
CA LYS A 139 -38.61 29.72 3.36
C LYS A 139 -39.07 28.36 3.90
N PRO A 140 -40.21 28.32 4.61
CA PRO A 140 -40.71 27.09 5.20
C PRO A 140 -41.02 26.05 4.11
N GLY A 141 -40.67 24.79 4.39
CA GLY A 141 -40.99 23.65 3.53
C GLY A 141 -39.92 23.27 2.49
N VAL A 142 -38.85 24.04 2.34
CA VAL A 142 -37.71 23.68 1.47
C VAL A 142 -36.52 23.23 2.31
N GLU A 143 -36.11 21.98 2.16
CA GLU A 143 -34.90 21.43 2.77
C GLU A 143 -33.66 22.01 2.07
N ARG A 144 -32.75 22.64 2.84
CA ARG A 144 -31.52 23.25 2.31
C ARG A 144 -30.27 22.39 2.50
N GLY A 145 -30.40 21.30 3.22
CA GLY A 145 -29.30 20.39 3.53
C GLY A 145 -29.65 19.48 4.70
N LYS A 146 -28.69 18.65 5.09
CA LYS A 146 -28.80 17.72 6.22
C LYS A 146 -27.61 17.90 7.14
N LEU A 147 -27.89 17.90 8.43
CA LEU A 147 -26.89 17.87 9.50
C LEU A 147 -26.77 16.45 10.03
N GLU A 148 -25.57 15.88 10.01
CA GLU A 148 -25.28 14.63 10.72
C GLU A 148 -24.77 14.94 12.12
N MET A 149 -25.44 14.42 13.14
CA MET A 149 -25.11 14.69 14.54
C MET A 149 -25.63 13.58 15.45
N TRP A 150 -25.15 13.55 16.69
CA TRP A 150 -25.80 12.81 17.77
C TRP A 150 -25.94 13.75 18.98
N VAL A 151 -26.78 13.37 19.94
CA VAL A 151 -26.98 14.15 21.15
C VAL A 151 -26.89 13.23 22.35
N ASP A 152 -25.87 13.44 23.18
CA ASP A 152 -25.75 12.82 24.50
C ASP A 152 -26.26 13.79 25.58
N ILE A 153 -27.20 13.32 26.42
CA ILE A 153 -27.85 14.09 27.48
C ILE A 153 -27.35 13.60 28.84
N PHE A 154 -26.71 14.47 29.60
CA PHE A 154 -26.20 14.17 30.93
C PHE A 154 -27.00 14.92 32.01
N PRO A 155 -27.69 14.20 32.92
CA PRO A 155 -28.37 14.83 34.04
C PRO A 155 -27.39 15.56 34.97
N MET A 156 -27.77 16.73 35.48
CA MET A 156 -26.92 17.55 36.36
C MET A 156 -26.78 16.96 37.77
N ASP A 157 -27.65 16.04 38.17
CA ASP A 157 -27.63 15.33 39.45
C ASP A 157 -26.72 14.08 39.44
N MET A 158 -26.11 13.78 38.29
CA MET A 158 -25.17 12.67 38.09
C MET A 158 -23.72 13.16 38.13
N PRO A 159 -22.73 12.25 38.24
CA PRO A 159 -21.34 12.62 38.02
C PRO A 159 -21.19 13.35 36.68
N LEU A 160 -20.28 14.34 36.65
CA LEU A 160 -20.01 15.07 35.42
C LEU A 160 -19.56 14.10 34.32
N PRO A 161 -20.01 14.30 33.07
CA PRO A 161 -19.54 13.50 31.96
C PRO A 161 -18.03 13.65 31.78
N GLY A 162 -17.44 12.69 31.07
CA GLY A 162 -16.05 12.77 30.64
C GLY A 162 -15.77 13.98 29.72
N PRO A 163 -14.52 14.14 29.27
CA PRO A 163 -14.19 15.17 28.29
C PRO A 163 -15.05 15.03 27.02
N PRO A 164 -15.38 16.13 26.32
CA PRO A 164 -16.08 16.07 25.05
C PRO A 164 -15.37 15.14 24.06
N VAL A 165 -16.15 14.41 23.27
CA VAL A 165 -15.61 13.55 22.21
C VAL A 165 -14.88 14.41 21.20
N ASP A 166 -13.63 14.08 20.90
CA ASP A 166 -12.87 14.74 19.84
C ASP A 166 -13.38 14.25 18.47
N ILE A 167 -14.16 15.10 17.82
CA ILE A 167 -14.72 14.86 16.48
C ILE A 167 -13.86 15.47 15.38
N SER A 168 -12.66 15.95 15.71
CA SER A 168 -11.75 16.52 14.72
C SER A 168 -11.48 15.51 13.60
N PRO A 169 -11.37 15.96 12.34
CA PRO A 169 -10.99 15.09 11.23
C PRO A 169 -9.72 14.33 11.56
N ARG A 170 -9.76 13.01 11.38
CA ARG A 170 -8.61 12.14 11.65
C ARG A 170 -7.47 12.54 10.72
N LYS A 171 -6.32 12.91 11.30
CA LYS A 171 -5.15 13.30 10.53
C LYS A 171 -4.41 12.07 10.00
N PRO A 172 -3.91 12.11 8.76
CA PRO A 172 -3.08 11.04 8.23
C PRO A 172 -1.75 11.00 8.99
N LYS A 173 -1.17 9.80 9.07
CA LYS A 173 0.16 9.56 9.64
C LYS A 173 1.17 9.45 8.53
N ASN A 174 2.32 10.10 8.68
CA ASN A 174 3.40 10.03 7.70
C ASN A 174 4.18 8.72 7.87
N TYR A 175 4.33 7.98 6.78
CA TYR A 175 5.12 6.76 6.69
C TYR A 175 6.16 6.86 5.57
N GLU A 176 7.19 6.02 5.70
CA GLU A 176 8.17 5.75 4.66
C GLU A 176 8.19 4.24 4.38
N MET A 177 7.84 3.86 3.15
CA MET A 177 7.99 2.49 2.68
C MET A 177 9.35 2.35 1.99
N ARG A 178 10.19 1.46 2.51
CA ARG A 178 11.44 1.04 1.86
C ARG A 178 11.22 -0.31 1.20
N VAL A 179 11.49 -0.38 -0.10
CA VAL A 179 11.39 -1.62 -0.88
C VAL A 179 12.76 -1.96 -1.40
N ILE A 180 13.32 -3.10 -1.03
CA ILE A 180 14.58 -3.58 -1.58
C ILE A 180 14.29 -4.66 -2.61
N ILE A 181 14.67 -4.41 -3.85
CA ILE A 181 14.69 -5.41 -4.92
C ILE A 181 16.04 -6.11 -4.83
N TRP A 182 16.02 -7.37 -4.37
CA TRP A 182 17.21 -8.20 -4.27
C TRP A 182 17.52 -8.79 -5.63
N ASN A 183 16.64 -9.69 -6.09
CA ASN A 183 16.84 -10.49 -7.29
C ASN A 183 15.54 -10.65 -8.09
N THR A 184 15.68 -11.02 -9.35
CA THR A 184 14.60 -11.58 -10.19
C THR A 184 15.00 -12.97 -10.66
N ASP A 185 14.02 -13.82 -10.95
CA ASP A 185 14.23 -15.18 -11.44
C ASP A 185 13.11 -15.60 -12.40
N ASP A 186 13.41 -16.54 -13.30
CA ASP A 186 12.51 -17.02 -14.36
C ASP A 186 11.82 -15.91 -15.17
N VAL A 187 12.48 -14.77 -15.39
CA VAL A 187 11.95 -13.68 -16.23
C VAL A 187 12.00 -14.09 -17.70
N VAL A 188 10.92 -13.80 -18.44
CA VAL A 188 10.83 -14.09 -19.89
C VAL A 188 11.93 -13.33 -20.65
N LEU A 189 12.53 -14.00 -21.63
CA LEU A 189 13.61 -13.48 -22.47
C LEU A 189 13.07 -13.10 -23.84
N GLU A 190 13.20 -11.83 -24.20
CA GLU A 190 12.68 -11.26 -25.46
C GLU A 190 13.76 -11.06 -26.53
N ASP A 191 14.97 -10.61 -26.15
CA ASP A 191 16.04 -10.30 -27.12
C ASP A 191 16.78 -11.53 -27.64
N ASP A 192 17.24 -11.46 -28.89
CA ASP A 192 18.23 -12.40 -29.43
C ASP A 192 19.64 -11.80 -29.36
N ALA A 193 20.57 -12.51 -28.72
CA ALA A 193 21.96 -12.08 -28.60
C ALA A 193 22.62 -11.95 -29.98
N PHE A 194 22.99 -10.72 -30.38
CA PHE A 194 23.50 -10.38 -31.72
C PHE A 194 24.64 -11.28 -32.24
N PHE A 195 25.46 -11.86 -31.35
CA PHE A 195 26.61 -12.68 -31.71
C PHE A 195 26.37 -14.20 -31.62
N THR A 196 25.48 -14.67 -30.75
CA THR A 196 25.27 -16.10 -30.48
C THR A 196 23.89 -16.61 -30.95
N GLY A 197 22.92 -15.72 -31.14
CA GLY A 197 21.53 -16.06 -31.44
C GLY A 197 20.80 -16.72 -30.25
N GLU A 198 21.38 -16.62 -29.04
CA GLU A 198 20.75 -17.11 -27.81
C GLU A 198 19.83 -16.03 -27.25
N LYS A 199 18.67 -16.42 -26.72
CA LYS A 199 17.75 -15.46 -26.09
C LYS A 199 18.38 -14.85 -24.84
N MET A 200 18.23 -13.54 -24.67
CA MET A 200 18.68 -12.78 -23.51
C MET A 200 17.69 -11.63 -23.21
N SER A 201 17.82 -10.98 -22.06
CA SER A 201 17.13 -9.71 -21.77
C SER A 201 17.98 -8.82 -20.85
N ASP A 202 17.86 -7.51 -21.03
CA ASP A 202 18.45 -6.44 -20.22
C ASP A 202 17.44 -5.98 -19.15
N ILE A 203 17.34 -6.78 -18.08
CA ILE A 203 16.24 -6.68 -17.11
C ILE A 203 16.41 -5.48 -16.16
N TYR A 204 15.32 -4.76 -15.90
CA TYR A 204 15.21 -3.82 -14.79
C TYR A 204 13.79 -3.76 -14.20
N VAL A 205 13.66 -3.26 -12.97
CA VAL A 205 12.39 -3.23 -12.24
C VAL A 205 11.99 -1.78 -11.95
N LYS A 206 10.73 -1.44 -12.21
CA LYS A 206 10.06 -0.18 -11.84
C LYS A 206 9.12 -0.40 -10.67
N GLY A 207 8.94 0.62 -9.82
CA GLY A 207 7.92 0.58 -8.79
C GLY A 207 7.47 1.95 -8.31
N TRP A 208 6.22 2.01 -7.85
CA TRP A 208 5.60 3.24 -7.32
C TRP A 208 4.44 2.94 -6.36
N LEU A 209 4.01 3.96 -5.60
CA LEU A 209 2.95 3.83 -4.61
C LEU A 209 1.78 4.80 -4.84
N LYS A 210 2.07 6.04 -5.25
CA LYS A 210 1.06 7.09 -5.47
C LYS A 210 0.64 7.20 -6.93
N GLY A 211 1.53 6.87 -7.85
CA GLY A 211 1.28 6.86 -9.29
C GLY A 211 2.57 7.04 -10.11
N PRO A 212 2.46 7.45 -11.37
CA PRO A 212 3.64 7.65 -12.23
C PRO A 212 4.62 8.72 -11.70
N GLU A 213 4.13 9.66 -10.88
CA GLU A 213 4.93 10.78 -10.33
C GLU A 213 5.96 10.33 -9.28
N ASP A 214 5.72 9.22 -8.58
CA ASP A 214 6.66 8.67 -7.59
C ASP A 214 7.37 7.40 -8.09
N CYS A 215 7.37 7.16 -9.40
CA CYS A 215 8.03 6.01 -10.02
C CYS A 215 9.55 6.03 -9.83
N GLN A 216 10.08 4.91 -9.35
CA GLN A 216 11.50 4.64 -9.19
C GLN A 216 11.88 3.39 -9.96
N CYS A 217 13.10 3.34 -10.49
CA CYS A 217 13.62 2.19 -11.22
C CYS A 217 14.96 1.72 -10.64
N THR A 218 15.26 0.43 -10.81
CA THR A 218 16.58 -0.13 -10.54
C THR A 218 17.58 0.27 -11.62
N ASP A 219 18.86 -0.05 -11.41
CA ASP A 219 19.79 -0.12 -12.52
C ASP A 219 19.49 -1.36 -13.39
N ILE A 220 20.09 -1.38 -14.59
CA ILE A 220 19.86 -2.44 -15.58
C ILE A 220 20.81 -3.62 -15.29
N HIS A 221 20.27 -4.84 -15.34
CA HIS A 221 21.03 -6.07 -15.39
C HIS A 221 21.19 -6.50 -16.85
N TYR A 222 22.36 -6.23 -17.42
CA TYR A 222 22.62 -6.54 -18.82
C TYR A 222 22.83 -8.03 -19.08
N ARG A 223 22.25 -8.53 -20.17
CA ARG A 223 22.46 -9.85 -20.77
C ARG A 223 22.14 -11.01 -19.82
N SER A 224 20.94 -11.00 -19.26
CA SER A 224 20.44 -12.17 -18.54
C SER A 224 20.13 -13.30 -19.52
N LEU A 225 20.80 -14.44 -19.40
CA LEU A 225 20.58 -15.63 -20.24
C LEU A 225 19.59 -16.62 -19.62
N THR A 226 19.31 -16.48 -18.33
CA THR A 226 18.48 -17.40 -17.54
C THR A 226 17.21 -16.76 -17.02
N GLY A 227 17.02 -15.45 -17.22
CA GLY A 227 15.95 -14.66 -16.59
C GLY A 227 16.28 -14.23 -15.16
N GLU A 228 17.50 -14.50 -14.69
CA GLU A 228 18.00 -14.05 -13.40
C GLU A 228 18.50 -12.60 -13.49
N GLY A 229 18.15 -11.77 -12.50
CA GLY A 229 18.62 -10.39 -12.39
C GLY A 229 19.01 -10.06 -10.96
N ASN A 230 20.21 -9.49 -10.77
CA ASN A 230 20.75 -9.16 -9.45
C ASN A 230 20.90 -7.63 -9.30
N PHE A 231 20.18 -7.04 -8.34
CA PHE A 231 20.06 -5.58 -8.21
C PHE A 231 20.61 -5.04 -6.89
N ASN A 232 20.20 -5.63 -5.76
CA ASN A 232 20.41 -5.06 -4.42
C ASN A 232 20.07 -3.56 -4.37
N TRP A 233 18.84 -3.21 -4.76
CA TRP A 233 18.45 -1.83 -5.00
C TRP A 233 17.28 -1.40 -4.11
N ARG A 234 17.42 -0.28 -3.43
CA ARG A 234 16.41 0.26 -2.50
C ARG A 234 15.57 1.37 -3.12
N PHE A 235 14.26 1.19 -3.15
CA PHE A 235 13.29 2.26 -3.34
C PHE A 235 12.85 2.83 -2.00
N ILE A 236 12.57 4.14 -1.96
CA ILE A 236 12.11 4.85 -0.77
C ILE A 236 10.89 5.69 -1.14
N PHE A 237 9.72 5.34 -0.60
CA PHE A 237 8.45 6.01 -0.87
C PHE A 237 7.89 6.67 0.40
N PRO A 238 7.98 8.00 0.53
CA PRO A 238 7.27 8.73 1.58
C PRO A 238 5.80 8.95 1.21
N PHE A 239 4.88 8.67 2.14
CA PHE A 239 3.44 8.81 1.92
C PHE A 239 2.67 9.04 3.22
N ASP A 240 1.49 9.64 3.09
CA ASP A 240 0.59 9.92 4.20
C ASP A 240 -0.55 8.91 4.22
N TYR A 241 -0.81 8.30 5.37
CA TYR A 241 -1.72 7.17 5.50
C TYR A 241 -2.77 7.38 6.58
N LEU A 242 -4.04 7.22 6.19
CA LEU A 242 -5.18 7.30 7.09
C LEU A 242 -5.57 5.90 7.55
N VAL A 243 -5.15 5.53 8.77
CA VAL A 243 -5.33 4.18 9.34
C VAL A 243 -6.79 3.73 9.37
N ALA A 244 -7.71 4.66 9.62
CA ALA A 244 -9.13 4.41 9.74
C ALA A 244 -9.78 3.94 8.42
N GLU A 245 -9.44 4.61 7.33
CA GLU A 245 -9.98 4.33 5.99
C GLU A 245 -9.09 3.38 5.18
N GLN A 246 -7.91 3.06 5.71
CA GLN A 246 -6.89 2.23 5.07
C GLN A 246 -6.40 2.76 3.71
N LYS A 247 -6.32 4.09 3.58
CA LYS A 247 -6.00 4.79 2.33
C LYS A 247 -4.82 5.73 2.47
N ILE A 248 -4.12 5.94 1.37
CA ILE A 248 -3.10 6.98 1.23
C ILE A 248 -3.80 8.30 0.91
N VAL A 249 -3.39 9.36 1.59
CA VAL A 249 -3.87 10.73 1.38
C VAL A 249 -2.83 11.46 0.54
N ILE A 250 -3.28 12.10 -0.53
CA ILE A 250 -2.47 12.95 -1.41
C ILE A 250 -3.12 14.33 -1.40
N SER A 251 -2.43 15.30 -0.82
CA SER A 251 -2.80 16.71 -0.92
C SER A 251 -2.30 17.27 -2.25
N ARG A 252 -3.21 17.71 -3.13
CA ARG A 252 -2.88 18.44 -4.36
C ARG A 252 -3.35 19.89 -4.25
N LYS A 253 -2.53 20.82 -4.74
CA LYS A 253 -2.97 22.19 -5.03
C LYS A 253 -3.37 22.22 -6.50
N GLU A 254 -4.63 22.51 -6.81
CA GLU A 254 -5.10 22.52 -8.20
C GLU A 254 -4.48 23.66 -9.03
N SER A 255 -4.01 24.73 -8.37
CA SER A 255 -3.30 25.83 -9.01
C SER A 255 -2.43 26.59 -8.01
N LEU A 256 -1.40 27.31 -8.47
CA LEU A 256 -0.60 28.23 -7.64
C LEU A 256 -1.41 29.39 -7.04
N PHE A 257 -2.67 29.54 -7.46
CA PHE A 257 -3.63 30.55 -6.98
C PHE A 257 -4.86 29.95 -6.30
N SER A 258 -4.99 28.62 -6.21
CA SER A 258 -6.06 27.98 -5.42
C SER A 258 -5.64 27.92 -3.96
N TRP A 259 -6.41 28.52 -3.07
CA TRP A 259 -6.17 28.49 -1.63
C TRP A 259 -6.53 27.14 -1.01
N ASP A 260 -7.49 26.42 -1.61
CA ASP A 260 -7.97 25.13 -1.13
C ASP A 260 -7.06 23.99 -1.63
N GLU A 261 -6.48 23.24 -0.71
CA GLU A 261 -5.81 21.97 -0.99
C GLU A 261 -6.87 20.88 -1.19
N THR A 262 -6.91 20.27 -2.37
CA THR A 262 -7.78 19.12 -2.62
C THR A 262 -7.09 17.85 -2.11
N GLU A 263 -7.67 17.25 -1.08
CA GLU A 263 -7.23 15.95 -0.57
C GLU A 263 -7.84 14.83 -1.39
N CYS A 264 -6.99 14.08 -2.11
CA CYS A 264 -7.37 12.86 -2.80
C CYS A 264 -6.98 11.63 -1.97
N LYS A 265 -7.86 10.64 -1.91
CA LYS A 265 -7.61 9.38 -1.18
C LYS A 265 -7.53 8.22 -2.14
N ILE A 266 -6.40 7.53 -2.17
CA ILE A 266 -6.15 6.37 -3.03
C ILE A 266 -5.91 5.10 -2.19
N PRO A 267 -6.19 3.90 -2.72
CA PRO A 267 -5.83 2.67 -2.04
C PRO A 267 -4.31 2.53 -1.88
N ALA A 268 -3.85 1.94 -0.78
CA ALA A 268 -2.43 1.76 -0.49
C ALA A 268 -1.87 0.55 -1.29
N ARG A 269 -1.54 0.75 -2.56
CA ARG A 269 -1.04 -0.29 -3.47
C ARG A 269 0.36 0.03 -3.97
N LEU A 270 1.28 -0.90 -3.74
CA LEU A 270 2.62 -0.87 -4.32
C LEU A 270 2.58 -1.61 -5.66
N GLU A 271 2.86 -0.89 -6.74
CA GLU A 271 2.99 -1.48 -8.07
C GLU A 271 4.46 -1.78 -8.31
N LEU A 272 4.76 -3.00 -8.77
CA LEU A 272 6.08 -3.39 -9.25
C LEU A 272 5.94 -3.92 -10.68
N GLN A 273 6.86 -3.53 -11.55
CA GLN A 273 6.89 -3.98 -12.93
C GLN A 273 8.30 -4.37 -13.35
N VAL A 274 8.41 -5.38 -14.19
CA VAL A 274 9.66 -5.82 -14.81
C VAL A 274 9.63 -5.51 -16.29
N TRP A 275 10.77 -5.00 -16.79
CA TRP A 275 10.93 -4.47 -18.14
C TRP A 275 12.24 -4.97 -18.76
N ASP A 276 12.26 -5.07 -20.08
CA ASP A 276 13.46 -5.27 -20.89
C ASP A 276 13.96 -3.92 -21.40
N ALA A 277 15.25 -3.61 -21.20
CA ALA A 277 15.84 -2.33 -21.59
C ALA A 277 16.41 -2.40 -23.01
N ASP A 278 15.78 -1.71 -23.93
CA ASP A 278 16.16 -1.72 -25.33
C ASP A 278 17.14 -0.59 -25.68
N HIS A 279 18.13 -0.87 -26.52
CA HIS A 279 19.11 0.16 -26.90
C HIS A 279 18.61 1.11 -28.01
N PHE A 280 17.72 0.63 -28.90
CA PHE A 280 17.30 1.34 -30.11
C PHE A 280 15.77 1.46 -30.28
N SER A 281 14.99 0.86 -29.38
CA SER A 281 13.52 0.84 -29.35
C SER A 281 12.98 1.29 -28.00
N ALA A 282 11.65 1.32 -27.86
CA ALA A 282 11.02 1.52 -26.56
C ALA A 282 11.12 0.22 -25.75
N ASP A 283 11.47 0.32 -24.47
CA ASP A 283 11.57 -0.79 -23.53
C ASP A 283 10.30 -1.67 -23.53
N ASP A 284 10.49 -2.99 -23.50
CA ASP A 284 9.41 -3.96 -23.52
C ASP A 284 8.91 -4.28 -22.10
N PHE A 285 7.59 -4.31 -21.95
CA PHE A 285 6.94 -4.67 -20.69
C PHE A 285 6.85 -6.20 -20.56
N LEU A 286 7.49 -6.75 -19.52
CA LEU A 286 7.54 -8.20 -19.31
C LEU A 286 6.49 -8.67 -18.29
N GLY A 287 6.17 -7.87 -17.27
CA GLY A 287 5.19 -8.28 -16.26
C GLY A 287 4.99 -7.29 -15.13
N ALA A 288 3.91 -7.45 -14.38
CA ALA A 288 3.58 -6.62 -13.23
C ALA A 288 3.04 -7.42 -12.06
N ILE A 289 3.14 -6.83 -10.87
CA ILE A 289 2.42 -7.26 -9.68
C ILE A 289 1.99 -6.04 -8.87
N THR A 290 0.72 -6.08 -8.44
CA THR A 290 0.13 -5.09 -7.54
C THR A 290 0.04 -5.67 -6.13
N ILE A 291 0.66 -5.00 -5.17
CA ILE A 291 0.70 -5.42 -3.77
C ILE A 291 -0.12 -4.45 -2.93
N ASP A 292 -1.30 -4.89 -2.47
CA ASP A 292 -2.10 -4.12 -1.52
C ASP A 292 -1.46 -4.20 -0.13
N LEU A 293 -0.95 -3.07 0.36
CA LEU A 293 -0.23 -2.97 1.63
C LEU A 293 -1.06 -3.42 2.84
N ASN A 294 -2.38 -3.33 2.75
CA ASN A 294 -3.29 -3.77 3.81
C ASN A 294 -3.45 -5.30 3.85
N ARG A 295 -3.33 -5.96 2.71
CA ARG A 295 -3.60 -7.39 2.59
C ARG A 295 -2.99 -7.96 1.32
N PHE A 296 -1.82 -8.57 1.44
CA PHE A 296 -1.12 -9.24 0.33
C PHE A 296 -0.65 -10.64 0.74
N PRO A 297 -0.50 -11.58 -0.21
CA PRO A 297 -0.04 -12.91 0.10
C PRO A 297 1.39 -12.89 0.62
N ARG A 298 1.66 -13.72 1.61
CA ARG A 298 3.02 -13.89 2.14
C ARG A 298 3.96 -14.38 1.03
N GLY A 299 5.07 -13.68 0.82
CA GLY A 299 6.06 -14.06 -0.20
C GLY A 299 6.64 -15.45 0.04
N ALA A 300 6.98 -16.15 -1.04
CA ALA A 300 7.53 -17.50 -0.99
C ALA A 300 8.96 -17.46 -0.41
N LYS A 301 9.39 -18.56 0.22
CA LYS A 301 10.74 -18.64 0.80
C LYS A 301 11.85 -18.78 -0.24
N SER A 302 11.51 -19.23 -1.45
CA SER A 302 12.43 -19.47 -2.55
C SER A 302 11.69 -19.32 -3.88
N SER A 303 12.39 -18.92 -4.94
CA SER A 303 11.81 -18.80 -6.29
C SER A 303 11.05 -20.06 -6.76
N LYS A 304 11.55 -21.26 -6.45
CA LYS A 304 10.91 -22.54 -6.82
C LYS A 304 9.49 -22.73 -6.25
N LEU A 305 9.20 -22.10 -5.11
CA LEU A 305 7.90 -22.18 -4.44
C LEU A 305 7.00 -21.00 -4.82
N CYS A 306 7.51 -20.06 -5.62
CA CYS A 306 6.77 -18.88 -6.05
C CYS A 306 5.93 -19.24 -7.27
N THR A 307 4.61 -19.35 -7.09
CA THR A 307 3.65 -19.70 -8.15
C THR A 307 2.46 -18.74 -8.14
N LEU A 308 1.70 -18.73 -9.23
CA LEU A 308 0.48 -17.92 -9.34
C LEU A 308 -0.61 -18.33 -8.33
N ASP A 309 -0.57 -19.56 -7.82
CA ASP A 309 -1.50 -20.03 -6.78
C ASP A 309 -1.44 -19.17 -5.52
N MET A 310 -0.32 -18.50 -5.27
CA MET A 310 -0.16 -17.58 -4.15
C MET A 310 -1.04 -16.33 -4.26
N LEU A 311 -1.52 -15.99 -5.47
CA LEU A 311 -2.38 -14.82 -5.69
C LEU A 311 -3.88 -15.15 -5.54
N LYS A 312 -4.23 -16.40 -5.21
CA LYS A 312 -5.62 -16.81 -4.99
C LYS A 312 -6.21 -16.12 -3.77
N SER A 313 -7.44 -15.63 -3.92
CA SER A 313 -8.21 -14.93 -2.89
C SER A 313 -9.19 -15.84 -2.13
N ASP A 314 -9.08 -17.17 -2.30
CA ASP A 314 -9.96 -18.19 -1.71
C ASP A 314 -9.73 -18.45 -0.21
N GLY A 315 -8.79 -17.73 0.41
CA GLY A 315 -8.45 -17.88 1.83
C GLY A 315 -7.50 -19.04 2.13
N SER A 316 -7.02 -19.77 1.11
CA SER A 316 -6.02 -20.83 1.27
C SER A 316 -4.62 -20.28 1.56
N VAL A 317 -4.32 -19.06 1.10
CA VAL A 317 -3.01 -18.43 1.19
C VAL A 317 -2.93 -17.51 2.43
N PRO A 318 -1.89 -17.62 3.27
CA PRO A 318 -1.70 -16.73 4.40
C PRO A 318 -1.44 -15.29 3.92
N MET A 319 -2.29 -14.37 4.36
CA MET A 319 -2.20 -12.94 4.04
C MET A 319 -1.45 -12.15 5.10
N VAL A 320 -0.76 -11.10 4.68
CA VAL A 320 0.03 -10.20 5.52
C VAL A 320 -0.48 -8.77 5.35
N ASN A 321 -0.42 -8.00 6.43
CA ASN A 321 -0.68 -6.56 6.44
C ASN A 321 0.62 -5.86 6.88
N ILE A 322 1.18 -4.99 6.05
CA ILE A 322 2.48 -4.37 6.34
C ILE A 322 2.42 -3.41 7.53
N PHE A 323 1.25 -2.82 7.81
CA PHE A 323 1.05 -1.93 8.96
C PHE A 323 1.02 -2.70 10.29
N LYS A 324 0.77 -4.01 10.26
CA LYS A 324 0.90 -4.91 11.43
C LYS A 324 2.28 -5.56 11.50
N GLN A 325 2.77 -6.04 10.36
CA GLN A 325 4.09 -6.65 10.22
C GLN A 325 4.99 -5.72 9.40
N LYS A 326 5.72 -4.84 10.10
CA LYS A 326 6.52 -3.76 9.48
C LYS A 326 7.60 -4.23 8.50
N ARG A 327 8.06 -5.47 8.58
CA ARG A 327 9.13 -6.00 7.71
C ARG A 327 8.79 -7.39 7.17
N VAL A 328 8.88 -7.56 5.85
CA VAL A 328 8.56 -8.80 5.14
C VAL A 328 9.55 -8.97 3.98
N LYS A 329 10.16 -10.15 3.88
CA LYS A 329 11.00 -10.54 2.73
C LYS A 329 10.45 -11.82 2.13
N GLY A 330 10.45 -11.91 0.80
CA GLY A 330 10.04 -13.12 0.09
C GLY A 330 10.05 -12.97 -1.43
N TRP A 331 9.54 -14.00 -2.09
CA TRP A 331 9.37 -14.04 -3.54
C TRP A 331 7.91 -13.82 -3.93
N TRP A 332 7.68 -13.00 -4.95
CA TRP A 332 6.35 -12.80 -5.54
C TRP A 332 6.39 -12.95 -7.07
N PRO A 333 5.31 -13.48 -7.68
CA PRO A 333 5.26 -13.71 -9.12
C PRO A 333 4.88 -12.43 -9.86
N PHE A 334 5.62 -12.11 -10.93
CA PHE A 334 5.16 -11.20 -11.97
C PHE A 334 4.26 -11.95 -12.95
N PHE A 335 3.20 -11.29 -13.39
CA PHE A 335 2.30 -11.87 -14.36
C PHE A 335 1.80 -10.84 -15.36
N VAL A 336 1.34 -11.36 -16.50
CA VAL A 336 0.59 -10.62 -17.50
C VAL A 336 -0.80 -11.24 -17.61
N LYS A 337 -1.82 -10.39 -17.75
CA LYS A 337 -3.18 -10.85 -18.02
C LYS A 337 -3.36 -10.91 -19.53
N LYS A 338 -3.69 -12.09 -20.06
CA LYS A 338 -4.09 -12.27 -21.45
C LYS A 338 -5.52 -11.76 -21.67
N ASP A 339 -5.91 -11.60 -22.93
CA ASP A 339 -7.27 -11.17 -23.33
C ASP A 339 -8.38 -12.08 -22.76
N ASN A 340 -8.05 -13.34 -22.44
CA ASN A 340 -8.97 -14.32 -21.86
C ASN A 340 -9.04 -14.27 -20.31
N GLU A 341 -8.53 -13.22 -19.67
CA GLU A 341 -8.41 -13.07 -18.20
C GLU A 341 -7.51 -14.08 -17.48
N GLU A 342 -6.88 -15.01 -18.22
CA GLU A 342 -5.88 -15.92 -17.66
C GLU A 342 -4.59 -15.18 -17.31
N MET A 343 -4.04 -15.48 -16.14
CA MET A 343 -2.75 -14.96 -15.67
C MET A 343 -1.62 -15.87 -16.14
N GLU A 344 -0.64 -15.32 -16.84
CA GLU A 344 0.58 -16.03 -17.22
C GLU A 344 1.75 -15.54 -16.36
N LEU A 345 2.53 -16.46 -15.82
CA LEU A 345 3.72 -16.16 -15.03
C LEU A 345 4.84 -15.73 -15.97
N THR A 346 5.30 -14.48 -15.85
CA THR A 346 6.34 -13.92 -16.74
C THR A 346 7.64 -13.59 -16.02
N GLY A 347 7.69 -13.79 -14.71
CA GLY A 347 8.89 -13.60 -13.90
C GLY A 347 8.59 -13.72 -12.42
N LYS A 348 9.64 -13.65 -11.60
CA LYS A 348 9.53 -13.63 -10.14
C LYS A 348 10.46 -12.57 -9.59
N VAL A 349 10.08 -11.95 -8.49
CA VAL A 349 10.90 -10.95 -7.79
C VAL A 349 11.09 -11.32 -6.33
N GLU A 350 12.35 -11.30 -5.90
CA GLU A 350 12.72 -11.30 -4.50
C GLU A 350 12.75 -9.86 -4.01
N ALA A 351 11.76 -9.51 -3.18
CA ALA A 351 11.65 -8.19 -2.61
C ALA A 351 11.64 -8.23 -1.07
N GLU A 352 11.98 -7.11 -0.48
CA GLU A 352 11.86 -6.87 0.95
C GLU A 352 11.16 -5.55 1.19
N PHE A 353 10.04 -5.60 1.91
CA PHE A 353 9.25 -4.43 2.29
C PHE A 353 9.53 -4.10 3.74
N HIS A 354 9.81 -2.83 3.99
CA HIS A 354 10.03 -2.30 5.33
C HIS A 354 9.28 -0.97 5.48
N LEU A 355 8.22 -0.99 6.29
CA LEU A 355 7.42 0.18 6.62
C LEU A 355 7.92 0.81 7.92
N LEU A 356 8.23 2.10 7.85
CA LEU A 356 8.67 2.92 8.98
C LEU A 356 7.73 4.10 9.15
N THR A 357 7.47 4.52 10.39
CA THR A 357 6.90 5.86 10.59
C THR A 357 7.96 6.91 10.21
N LYS A 358 7.53 8.13 9.89
CA LYS A 358 8.48 9.23 9.60
C LYS A 358 9.53 9.41 10.70
N GLU A 359 9.11 9.35 11.97
CA GLU A 359 10.01 9.44 13.12
C GLU A 359 11.03 8.29 13.20
N GLU A 360 10.64 7.07 12.80
CA GLU A 360 11.55 5.91 12.75
C GLU A 360 12.53 6.03 11.57
N ALA A 361 12.04 6.51 10.42
CA ALA A 361 12.85 6.72 9.22
C ALA A 361 13.94 7.78 9.42
N GLU A 362 13.64 8.87 10.13
CA GLU A 362 14.60 9.93 10.48
C GLU A 362 15.72 9.42 11.41
N LYS A 363 15.43 8.45 12.28
CA LYS A 363 16.43 7.83 13.19
C LYS A 363 17.35 6.85 12.48
N VAL A 364 16.86 6.19 11.43
CA VAL A 364 17.61 5.20 10.64
C VAL A 364 17.58 5.63 9.18
N PRO A 365 18.32 6.68 8.80
CA PRO A 365 18.23 7.22 7.44
C PRO A 365 18.78 6.21 6.42
N ALA A 366 18.18 6.19 5.24
CA ALA A 366 18.55 5.31 4.13
C ALA A 366 18.71 6.10 2.83
N GLY A 367 19.71 5.75 2.01
CA GLY A 367 19.88 6.28 0.66
C GLY A 367 19.08 5.50 -0.37
N LEU A 368 18.78 6.17 -1.50
CA LEU A 368 18.19 5.56 -2.68
C LEU A 368 19.18 4.59 -3.36
N GLY A 369 18.66 3.49 -3.88
CA GLY A 369 19.42 2.46 -4.56
C GLY A 369 20.45 1.80 -3.64
N ARG A 370 21.72 2.07 -3.90
CA ARG A 370 22.88 1.56 -3.13
C ARG A 370 23.66 2.67 -2.43
N ASN A 371 23.12 3.89 -2.43
CA ASN A 371 23.81 5.06 -1.91
C ASN A 371 23.71 5.14 -0.38
N GLU A 372 24.63 5.88 0.22
CA GLU A 372 24.53 6.27 1.63
C GLU A 372 23.32 7.19 1.87
N PRO A 373 22.79 7.25 3.09
CA PRO A 373 23.17 6.48 4.29
C PRO A 373 22.68 5.01 4.27
N ASP A 374 23.32 4.13 5.04
CA ASP A 374 23.05 2.67 5.04
C ASP A 374 23.10 2.03 3.62
N PRO A 375 24.28 2.06 2.97
CA PRO A 375 24.43 1.62 1.59
C PRO A 375 24.26 0.10 1.48
N LEU A 376 23.55 -0.34 0.44
CA LEU A 376 23.43 -1.75 0.09
C LEU A 376 24.71 -2.25 -0.61
N GLU A 377 25.05 -3.52 -0.37
CA GLU A 377 26.16 -4.18 -1.06
C GLU A 377 25.91 -4.25 -2.57
N LYS A 378 26.98 -4.14 -3.37
CA LYS A 378 26.87 -4.31 -4.81
C LYS A 378 26.43 -5.74 -5.15
N PRO A 379 25.53 -5.92 -6.13
CA PRO A 379 25.08 -7.25 -6.52
C PRO A 379 26.24 -8.05 -7.12
N ASN A 380 26.25 -9.37 -6.87
CA ASN A 380 27.19 -10.28 -7.51
C ASN A 380 26.67 -10.62 -8.92
N ARG A 381 27.24 -10.02 -9.95
CA ARG A 381 26.84 -10.22 -11.36
C ARG A 381 27.91 -11.05 -12.08
N PRO A 382 27.54 -12.04 -12.91
CA PRO A 382 28.50 -12.77 -13.72
C PRO A 382 29.20 -11.83 -14.73
N ASP A 383 30.52 -12.02 -14.90
CA ASP A 383 31.41 -11.15 -15.72
C ASP A 383 30.98 -11.02 -17.19
N SER A 384 30.11 -11.91 -17.69
CA SER A 384 29.57 -11.89 -19.06
C SER A 384 28.75 -10.62 -19.38
N SER A 385 28.20 -9.97 -18.36
CA SER A 385 27.39 -8.75 -18.46
C SER A 385 28.19 -7.50 -18.88
N PHE A 386 29.54 -7.52 -18.83
CA PHE A 386 30.40 -6.37 -19.16
C PHE A 386 31.08 -6.41 -20.55
N MET A 387 30.81 -7.43 -21.36
CA MET A 387 31.61 -7.70 -22.57
C MET A 387 31.19 -6.92 -23.83
N TRP A 388 30.15 -6.08 -23.80
CA TRP A 388 29.67 -5.39 -25.01
C TRP A 388 30.62 -4.27 -25.49
N PHE A 389 31.25 -3.52 -24.59
CA PHE A 389 32.09 -2.37 -24.99
C PHE A 389 33.60 -2.67 -25.00
N MET A 390 34.06 -3.69 -24.27
CA MET A 390 35.48 -3.87 -23.98
C MET A 390 36.30 -4.55 -25.09
N ASN A 391 35.70 -5.00 -26.21
CA ASN A 391 36.51 -5.54 -27.31
C ASN A 391 35.89 -5.62 -28.72
N PRO A 392 35.38 -4.52 -29.30
CA PRO A 392 34.91 -4.52 -30.69
C PRO A 392 35.99 -5.01 -31.69
N LEU A 393 37.27 -4.71 -31.42
CA LEU A 393 38.40 -5.11 -32.27
C LEU A 393 38.71 -6.61 -32.25
N LYS A 394 38.52 -7.32 -31.13
CA LYS A 394 38.71 -8.78 -31.08
C LYS A 394 37.60 -9.52 -31.81
N SER A 395 36.35 -9.06 -31.71
CA SER A 395 35.22 -9.67 -32.42
C SER A 395 35.32 -9.46 -33.94
N ILE A 396 35.67 -8.24 -34.38
CA ILE A 396 35.95 -7.96 -35.80
C ILE A 396 37.12 -8.81 -36.29
N ARG A 397 38.22 -8.89 -35.53
CA ARG A 397 39.37 -9.74 -35.87
C ARG A 397 38.99 -11.21 -35.99
N TYR A 398 38.16 -11.74 -35.09
CA TYR A 398 37.74 -13.14 -35.12
C TYR A 398 36.82 -13.42 -36.32
N ILE A 399 35.82 -12.58 -36.57
CA ILE A 399 34.87 -12.77 -37.68
C ILE A 399 35.55 -12.62 -39.04
N VAL A 400 36.36 -11.58 -39.23
CA VAL A 400 37.08 -11.34 -40.49
C VAL A 400 38.10 -12.47 -40.74
N TRP A 401 38.81 -12.91 -39.70
CA TRP A 401 39.80 -13.98 -39.84
C TRP A 401 39.18 -15.37 -39.98
N HIS A 402 38.00 -15.64 -39.41
CA HIS A 402 37.35 -16.94 -39.53
C HIS A 402 36.68 -17.12 -40.90
N ASN A 403 35.93 -16.11 -41.37
CA ASN A 403 35.15 -16.22 -42.61
C ASN A 403 35.96 -15.89 -43.87
N TYR A 404 36.94 -14.98 -43.79
CA TYR A 404 37.65 -14.47 -44.97
C TYR A 404 39.14 -14.85 -45.02
N LYS A 405 39.60 -15.76 -44.16
CA LYS A 405 41.03 -16.18 -44.08
C LYS A 405 41.65 -16.46 -45.44
N TRP A 406 40.98 -17.29 -46.23
CA TRP A 406 41.48 -17.74 -47.53
C TRP A 406 41.38 -16.65 -48.60
N THR A 407 40.37 -15.80 -48.52
CA THR A 407 40.19 -14.66 -49.43
C THR A 407 41.27 -13.61 -49.21
N ILE A 408 41.57 -13.28 -47.95
CA ILE A 408 42.64 -12.36 -47.56
C ILE A 408 44.01 -12.92 -47.99
N LEU A 409 44.26 -14.21 -47.76
CA LEU A 409 45.50 -14.85 -48.17
C LEU A 409 45.70 -14.83 -49.70
N LYS A 410 44.64 -15.13 -50.47
CA LYS A 410 44.68 -15.06 -51.94
C LYS A 410 44.98 -13.63 -52.42
N LEU A 411 44.35 -12.62 -51.81
CA LEU A 411 44.55 -11.22 -52.18
C LEU A 411 45.97 -10.76 -51.88
N LEU A 412 46.54 -11.15 -50.73
CA LEU A 412 47.94 -10.88 -50.39
C LEU A 412 48.93 -11.55 -51.36
N ILE A 413 48.66 -12.78 -51.80
CA ILE A 413 49.51 -13.46 -52.79
C ILE A 413 49.44 -12.75 -54.15
N ILE A 414 48.23 -12.37 -54.61
CA ILE A 414 48.03 -11.62 -55.86
C ILE A 414 48.75 -10.27 -55.79
N LEU A 415 48.62 -9.55 -54.67
CA LEU A 415 49.29 -8.27 -54.46
C LEU A 415 50.82 -8.44 -54.43
N GLY A 416 51.33 -9.48 -53.77
CA GLY A 416 52.75 -9.82 -53.76
C GLY A 416 53.29 -10.11 -55.16
N LEU A 417 52.56 -10.91 -55.96
CA LEU A 417 52.91 -11.17 -57.36
C LEU A 417 52.88 -9.89 -58.20
N ALA A 418 51.87 -9.03 -58.01
CA ALA A 418 51.78 -7.75 -58.70
C ALA A 418 52.95 -6.82 -58.35
N ILE A 419 53.37 -6.79 -57.08
CA ILE A 419 54.55 -6.03 -56.63
C ILE A 419 55.83 -6.60 -57.25
N ILE A 420 55.98 -7.93 -57.31
CA ILE A 420 57.14 -8.56 -57.96
C ILE A 420 57.18 -8.19 -59.45
N ILE A 421 56.05 -8.25 -60.15
CA ILE A 421 55.95 -7.87 -61.57
C ILE A 421 56.25 -6.37 -61.74
N PHE A 422 55.72 -5.52 -60.87
CA PHE A 422 55.98 -4.08 -60.90
C PHE A 422 57.47 -3.78 -60.66
N LEU A 423 58.09 -4.39 -59.66
CA LEU A 423 59.52 -4.26 -59.38
C LEU A 423 60.38 -4.82 -60.52
N PHE A 424 59.95 -5.91 -61.15
CA PHE A 424 60.60 -6.44 -62.34
C PHE A 424 60.57 -5.41 -63.48
N VAL A 425 59.40 -4.89 -63.83
CA VAL A 425 59.26 -3.86 -64.89
C VAL A 425 60.00 -2.58 -64.54
N TYR A 426 59.98 -2.15 -63.28
CA TYR A 426 60.70 -0.96 -62.80
C TYR A 426 62.23 -1.14 -62.82
N SER A 427 62.73 -2.35 -62.57
CA SER A 427 64.17 -2.66 -62.55
C SER A 427 64.75 -2.99 -63.94
N VAL A 428 63.91 -3.35 -64.91
CA VAL A 428 64.31 -3.70 -66.28
C VAL A 428 65.06 -2.57 -67.02
N PRO A 429 64.66 -1.28 -66.97
CA PRO A 429 65.40 -0.19 -67.61
C PRO A 429 66.77 0.06 -66.96
N GLY A 430 66.89 -0.15 -65.64
CA GLY A 430 68.14 0.04 -64.91
C GLY A 430 69.19 -1.05 -65.22
N TYR A 431 68.75 -2.30 -65.41
CA TYR A 431 69.64 -3.43 -65.69
C TYR A 431 70.05 -3.51 -67.17
N THR A 432 69.17 -3.12 -68.10
CA THR A 432 69.50 -3.04 -69.53
C THR A 432 70.47 -1.90 -69.84
N VAL A 433 70.35 -0.75 -69.16
CA VAL A 433 71.32 0.36 -69.30
C VAL A 433 72.70 0.01 -68.73
N LYS A 434 72.79 -0.69 -67.60
CA LYS A 434 74.07 -1.18 -67.05
C LYS A 434 74.75 -2.22 -67.95
N LYS A 435 74.00 -3.13 -68.57
CA LYS A 435 74.55 -4.17 -69.45
C LYS A 435 74.97 -3.65 -70.84
N MET A 436 74.40 -2.53 -71.31
CA MET A 436 74.78 -1.88 -72.57
C MET A 436 75.96 -0.90 -72.44
N ILE A 437 76.22 -0.33 -71.27
CA ILE A 437 77.29 0.68 -71.07
C ILE A 437 78.59 0.06 -70.53
N GLY A 438 78.60 -1.21 -70.12
CA GLY A 438 79.83 -1.89 -69.72
C GLY A 438 80.45 -1.31 -68.46
N ALA A 439 79.79 -1.50 -67.32
CA ALA A 439 80.37 -1.35 -66.00
C ALA A 439 79.83 -2.44 -65.07
#